data_AF-A0A523Y212-F1
#
_entry.id   AF-A0A523Y212-F1
#
_cell.length_a   1.000
_cell.length_b   1.000
_cell.length_c   1.000
_cell.angle_alpha   90.00
_cell.angle_beta   90.00
_cell.angle_gamma   90.00
#
_symmetry.space_group_name_H-M   'P 1'
#
loop_
_entity.id
_entity.type
_entity.pdbx_description
1 polymer ?
#
loop_
_entity_poly.entity_id
_entity_poly.type
_entity_poly.pdbx_seq_one_letter_code
_entity_poly.pdbx_strand_id
1 'polypeptide(L)'
;MSPTPRLTLKDDYVDDPGCPICGQPALQVVHVKTLPDYVNCGNCGSAFVVEDGGERVMYGKIDKVYPETQHFALRQWVWPETVEKQAASEHPPTAPIETPTAPFLEEPTPLEPSLSEAVVPPAAVPIPTEPEIFPPPEPLVLEPEAEPDSHEPPLIAPSGPKETLGMEIDTPILPTSPEIQVSPTPALETLVGEDEVSAEPLFTLRENDPPIGQRFRVVITGTKVKFPSDICAHCSNTPVRGRLALTGSLPKGRGIGQRQSSTFNLPLCAECHKRAAQRSEEEKGARLQVHLVSALVALVLLVVALALGINPVEEGLMGVMILVILAAVGYTAPAMLLLSRIGPYPVSEDAAYVRSTLLVPSEVQSLETAFEWRNQAYAERF
;
A
#
# COMPACT_ATOMS: atom_id res chain seq x y z
N MET A 1 6.47 -26.50 -8.04
CA MET A 1 7.50 -25.74 -7.31
C MET A 1 7.09 -24.29 -7.32
N SER A 2 7.43 -23.51 -6.29
CA SER A 2 7.14 -22.08 -6.31
C SER A 2 8.04 -21.40 -7.35
N PRO A 3 7.51 -20.54 -8.23
CA PRO A 3 8.31 -19.82 -9.23
C PRO A 3 9.39 -18.98 -8.55
N THR A 4 10.64 -19.15 -8.96
CA THR A 4 11.82 -18.44 -8.45
C THR A 4 12.39 -17.53 -9.53
N PRO A 5 12.80 -16.29 -9.21
CA PRO A 5 13.42 -15.41 -10.18
C PRO A 5 14.80 -15.91 -10.59
N ARG A 6 15.12 -15.80 -11.86
CA ARG A 6 16.45 -16.09 -12.40
C ARG A 6 17.44 -15.06 -11.89
N LEU A 7 18.54 -15.52 -11.27
CA LEU A 7 19.52 -14.63 -10.65
C LEU A 7 20.35 -13.86 -11.67
N THR A 8 20.77 -14.52 -12.74
CA THR A 8 21.59 -13.91 -13.80
C THR A 8 20.94 -14.07 -15.17
N LEU A 9 20.82 -12.94 -15.86
CA LEU A 9 20.41 -12.87 -17.26
C LEU A 9 21.64 -12.57 -18.11
N LYS A 10 21.60 -12.95 -19.38
CA LYS A 10 22.63 -12.56 -20.34
C LYS A 10 22.11 -11.35 -21.12
N ASP A 11 23.01 -10.49 -21.56
CA ASP A 11 22.66 -9.32 -22.37
C ASP A 11 21.96 -9.70 -23.69
N ASP A 12 22.26 -10.88 -24.24
CA ASP A 12 21.65 -11.41 -25.47
C ASP A 12 20.18 -11.83 -25.30
N TYR A 13 19.64 -11.83 -24.08
CA TYR A 13 18.25 -12.21 -23.81
C TYR A 13 17.24 -11.24 -24.47
N VAL A 14 17.65 -9.99 -24.72
CA VAL A 14 16.78 -8.93 -25.25
C VAL A 14 16.96 -8.64 -26.73
N ASP A 15 17.77 -9.43 -27.44
CA ASP A 15 18.13 -9.15 -28.84
C ASP A 15 16.97 -9.33 -29.85
N ASP A 16 15.97 -10.15 -29.52
CA ASP A 16 14.89 -10.56 -30.43
C ASP A 16 13.47 -10.14 -29.98
N PRO A 17 13.11 -10.17 -28.67
CA PRO A 17 11.77 -9.80 -28.25
C PRO A 17 11.61 -8.28 -28.10
N GLY A 18 10.59 -7.71 -28.76
CA GLY A 18 10.09 -6.38 -28.42
C GLY A 18 9.51 -6.34 -27.00
N CYS A 19 9.36 -5.14 -26.43
CA CYS A 19 8.72 -4.98 -25.13
C CYS A 19 7.27 -5.50 -25.17
N PRO A 20 6.86 -6.44 -24.30
CA PRO A 20 5.49 -6.96 -24.32
C PRO A 20 4.41 -5.91 -24.02
N ILE A 21 4.77 -4.75 -23.47
CA ILE A 21 3.81 -3.68 -23.14
C ILE A 21 3.65 -2.69 -24.30
N CYS A 22 4.76 -2.20 -24.86
CA CYS A 22 4.71 -1.14 -25.88
C CYS A 22 5.14 -1.59 -27.29
N GLY A 23 5.54 -2.84 -27.46
CA GLY A 23 6.01 -3.40 -28.73
C GLY A 23 7.38 -2.90 -29.22
N GLN A 24 7.98 -1.91 -28.56
CA GLN A 24 9.25 -1.32 -29.02
C GLN A 24 10.46 -2.20 -28.68
N PRO A 25 11.46 -2.32 -29.57
CA PRO A 25 12.72 -3.05 -29.33
C PRO A 25 13.69 -2.21 -28.49
N ALA A 26 13.25 -1.82 -27.31
CA ALA A 26 14.00 -0.95 -26.39
C ALA A 26 14.22 -1.63 -25.04
N LEU A 27 14.38 -2.96 -25.02
CA LEU A 27 14.64 -3.73 -23.81
C LEU A 27 16.14 -3.71 -23.47
N GLN A 28 16.45 -3.60 -22.18
CA GLN A 28 17.81 -3.64 -21.65
C GLN A 28 17.85 -4.50 -20.40
N VAL A 29 18.84 -5.39 -20.30
CA VAL A 29 19.13 -6.14 -19.08
C VAL A 29 19.88 -5.24 -18.11
N VAL A 30 19.45 -5.22 -16.85
CA VAL A 30 20.07 -4.45 -15.77
C VAL A 30 20.60 -5.41 -14.71
N HIS A 31 21.92 -5.41 -14.53
CA HIS A 31 22.60 -6.24 -13.55
C HIS A 31 22.71 -5.54 -12.19
N VAL A 32 22.28 -6.22 -11.13
CA VAL A 32 22.35 -5.70 -9.75
C VAL A 32 23.08 -6.70 -8.86
N LYS A 33 24.12 -6.24 -8.14
CA LYS A 33 25.00 -7.13 -7.37
C LYS A 33 24.32 -8.00 -6.31
N THR A 34 23.20 -7.55 -5.75
CA THR A 34 22.53 -8.18 -4.60
C THR A 34 21.08 -8.59 -4.88
N LEU A 35 20.59 -8.38 -6.10
CA LEU A 35 19.21 -8.66 -6.51
C LEU A 35 19.23 -9.46 -7.82
N PRO A 36 18.16 -10.21 -8.13
CA PRO A 36 18.02 -10.82 -9.45
C PRO A 36 18.12 -9.76 -10.55
N ASP A 37 18.80 -10.11 -11.64
CA ASP A 37 18.80 -9.29 -12.84
C ASP A 37 17.36 -9.06 -13.34
N TYR A 38 17.11 -7.88 -13.88
CA TYR A 38 15.81 -7.51 -14.40
C TYR A 38 15.94 -6.87 -15.77
N VAL A 39 14.86 -6.92 -16.54
CA VAL A 39 14.75 -6.28 -17.86
C VAL A 39 13.96 -5.00 -17.71
N ASN A 40 14.46 -3.92 -18.29
CA ASN A 40 13.81 -2.62 -18.33
C ASN A 40 13.55 -2.20 -19.78
N CYS A 41 12.38 -1.62 -20.06
CA CYS A 41 12.09 -1.00 -21.35
C CYS A 41 12.43 0.50 -21.30
N GLY A 42 13.35 0.94 -22.16
CA GLY A 42 13.72 2.35 -22.30
C GLY A 42 12.61 3.24 -22.87
N ASN A 43 11.60 2.67 -23.53
CA ASN A 43 10.50 3.44 -24.14
C ASN A 43 9.35 3.70 -23.15
N CYS A 44 8.72 2.65 -22.62
CA CYS A 44 7.59 2.80 -21.68
C CYS A 44 8.00 2.73 -20.20
N GLY A 45 9.27 2.48 -19.88
CA GLY A 45 9.77 2.44 -18.50
C GLY A 45 9.26 1.27 -17.66
N SER A 46 8.69 0.23 -18.28
CA SER A 46 8.29 -1.00 -17.62
C SER A 46 9.50 -1.83 -17.21
N ALA A 47 9.45 -2.48 -16.04
CA ALA A 47 10.52 -3.33 -15.55
C ALA A 47 9.99 -4.66 -15.02
N PHE A 48 10.65 -5.76 -15.39
CA PHE A 48 10.25 -7.12 -15.01
C PHE A 48 11.44 -8.05 -14.75
N VAL A 49 11.22 -9.05 -13.91
CA VAL A 49 12.16 -10.17 -13.69
C VAL A 49 11.65 -11.42 -14.42
N VAL A 50 12.57 -12.30 -14.80
CA VAL A 50 12.28 -13.54 -15.54
C VAL A 50 12.34 -14.72 -14.57
N GLU A 51 11.42 -15.68 -14.73
CA GLU A 51 11.43 -16.92 -13.97
C GLU A 51 12.65 -17.78 -14.33
N ASP A 52 13.18 -18.53 -13.35
CA ASP A 52 14.15 -19.58 -13.62
C ASP A 52 13.53 -20.68 -14.50
N GLY A 53 14.03 -20.84 -15.73
CA GLY A 53 13.39 -21.62 -16.80
C GLY A 53 12.74 -20.78 -17.91
N GLY A 54 12.56 -19.47 -17.70
CA GLY A 54 12.24 -18.50 -18.76
C GLY A 54 10.79 -18.44 -19.23
N GLU A 55 9.87 -19.21 -18.66
CA GLU A 55 8.48 -19.31 -19.13
C GLU A 55 7.60 -18.12 -18.71
N ARG A 56 7.83 -17.56 -17.51
CA ARG A 56 7.01 -16.48 -16.96
C ARG A 56 7.86 -15.28 -16.57
N VAL A 57 7.21 -14.14 -16.51
CA VAL A 57 7.78 -12.87 -16.07
C VAL A 57 6.96 -12.29 -14.92
N MET A 58 7.60 -11.49 -14.07
CA MET A 58 6.93 -10.73 -13.02
C MET A 58 7.28 -9.26 -13.14
N TYR A 59 6.26 -8.42 -13.34
CA TYR A 59 6.45 -6.98 -13.47
C TYR A 59 6.55 -6.31 -12.10
N GLY A 60 7.65 -5.57 -11.88
CA GLY A 60 7.82 -4.67 -10.74
C GLY A 60 7.30 -3.27 -11.02
N LYS A 61 7.25 -2.87 -12.29
CA LYS A 61 6.79 -1.55 -12.74
C LYS A 61 6.15 -1.63 -14.12
N ILE A 62 5.00 -0.97 -14.27
CA ILE A 62 4.25 -0.77 -15.52
C ILE A 62 3.82 0.71 -15.55
N ASP A 63 3.85 1.33 -16.72
CA ASP A 63 3.46 2.73 -16.88
C ASP A 63 1.95 2.93 -16.61
N LYS A 64 1.57 4.11 -16.11
CA LYS A 64 0.18 4.47 -15.82
C LYS A 64 -0.70 4.57 -17.07
N VAL A 65 -0.08 4.68 -18.25
CA VAL A 65 -0.80 4.62 -19.54
C VAL A 65 -1.50 3.28 -19.75
N TYR A 66 -1.05 2.20 -19.08
CA TYR A 66 -1.61 0.85 -19.18
C TYR A 66 -2.25 0.37 -17.86
N PRO A 67 -3.37 0.97 -17.41
CA PRO A 67 -3.94 0.70 -16.09
C PRO A 67 -4.45 -0.75 -15.93
N GLU A 68 -5.05 -1.36 -16.95
CA GLU A 68 -5.60 -2.72 -16.79
C GLU A 68 -4.48 -3.76 -16.78
N THR A 69 -3.47 -3.58 -17.63
CA THR A 69 -2.26 -4.40 -17.68
C THR A 69 -1.49 -4.26 -16.38
N GLN A 70 -1.45 -3.06 -15.78
CA GLN A 70 -0.87 -2.86 -14.46
C GLN A 70 -1.61 -3.68 -13.39
N HIS A 71 -2.94 -3.63 -13.35
CA HIS A 71 -3.70 -4.44 -12.41
C HIS A 71 -3.51 -5.95 -12.64
N PHE A 72 -3.37 -6.38 -13.90
CA PHE A 72 -3.25 -7.77 -14.30
C PHE A 72 -1.84 -8.38 -14.13
N ALA A 73 -0.76 -7.61 -14.26
CA ALA A 73 0.60 -8.19 -14.35
C ALA A 73 1.53 -7.77 -13.20
N LEU A 74 1.19 -6.73 -12.44
CA LEU A 74 2.06 -6.22 -11.38
C LEU A 74 2.16 -7.23 -10.22
N ARG A 75 3.40 -7.56 -9.80
CA ARG A 75 3.72 -8.45 -8.66
C ARG A 75 3.16 -9.87 -8.75
N GLN A 76 2.88 -10.36 -9.95
CA GLN A 76 2.45 -11.73 -10.20
C GLN A 76 3.20 -12.35 -11.37
N TRP A 77 3.36 -13.67 -11.34
CA TRP A 77 4.01 -14.43 -12.41
C TRP A 77 3.03 -14.66 -13.55
N VAL A 78 3.32 -14.06 -14.70
CA VAL A 78 2.45 -14.06 -15.88
C VAL A 78 3.24 -14.45 -17.13
N TRP A 79 2.52 -15.02 -18.09
CA TRP A 79 3.07 -15.33 -19.41
C TRP A 79 3.22 -14.04 -20.22
N PRO A 80 4.39 -13.77 -20.82
CA PRO A 80 4.64 -12.53 -21.55
C PRO A 80 3.64 -12.32 -22.70
N GLU A 81 3.20 -13.39 -23.38
CA GLU A 81 2.23 -13.33 -24.47
C GLU A 81 0.83 -12.90 -23.99
N THR A 82 0.51 -13.18 -22.72
CA THR A 82 -0.77 -12.74 -22.14
C THR A 82 -0.73 -11.26 -21.80
N VAL A 83 0.43 -10.78 -21.33
CA VAL A 83 0.66 -9.35 -21.10
C VAL A 83 0.61 -8.58 -22.41
N GLU A 84 1.21 -9.13 -23.48
CA GLU A 84 1.17 -8.52 -24.81
C GLU A 84 -0.25 -8.38 -25.35
N LYS A 85 -1.06 -9.44 -25.27
CA LYS A 85 -2.47 -9.39 -25.69
C LYS A 85 -3.28 -8.37 -24.89
N GLN A 86 -3.07 -8.29 -23.59
CA GLN A 86 -3.76 -7.32 -22.73
C GLN A 86 -3.33 -5.89 -23.07
N ALA A 87 -2.03 -5.63 -23.18
CA ALA A 87 -1.50 -4.30 -23.52
C ALA A 87 -1.94 -3.84 -24.91
N ALA A 88 -1.95 -4.74 -25.89
CA ALA A 88 -2.47 -4.47 -27.24
C ALA A 88 -3.98 -4.21 -27.28
N SER A 89 -4.75 -4.76 -26.33
CA SER A 89 -6.19 -4.49 -26.21
C SER A 89 -6.47 -3.11 -25.61
N GLU A 90 -5.62 -2.62 -24.71
CA GLU A 90 -5.72 -1.28 -24.13
C GLU A 90 -5.25 -0.20 -25.12
N HIS A 91 -4.12 -0.44 -25.78
CA HIS A 91 -3.54 0.47 -26.76
C HIS A 91 -3.16 -0.31 -28.02
N PRO A 92 -4.07 -0.40 -29.00
CA PRO A 92 -3.77 -1.04 -30.27
C PRO A 92 -2.54 -0.37 -30.89
N PRO A 93 -1.55 -1.14 -31.40
CA PRO A 93 -0.42 -0.56 -32.10
C PRO A 93 -0.97 0.30 -33.23
N THR A 94 -0.60 1.58 -33.23
CA THR A 94 -1.02 2.50 -34.29
C THR A 94 -0.49 1.94 -35.60
N ALA A 95 -1.40 1.51 -36.48
CA ALA A 95 -1.02 0.94 -37.77
C ALA A 95 -0.09 1.92 -38.50
N PRO A 96 0.96 1.44 -39.19
CA PRO A 96 1.80 2.29 -40.00
C PRO A 96 0.92 3.02 -41.01
N ILE A 97 0.91 4.35 -40.96
CA ILE A 97 0.27 5.18 -41.97
C ILE A 97 0.96 4.84 -43.29
N GLU A 98 0.24 4.22 -44.22
CA GLU A 98 0.72 4.00 -45.59
C GLU A 98 1.05 5.37 -46.20
N THR A 99 2.34 5.67 -46.24
CA THR A 99 2.84 6.87 -46.91
C THR A 99 2.47 6.75 -48.40
N PRO A 100 1.78 7.73 -49.01
CA PRO A 100 1.43 7.67 -50.43
C PRO A 100 2.69 7.52 -51.28
N THR A 101 2.77 6.40 -52.01
CA THR A 101 3.80 6.09 -52.99
C THR A 101 3.96 7.23 -54.00
N ALA A 102 5.08 7.95 -53.93
CA ALA A 102 5.50 8.86 -55.00
C ALA A 102 5.92 8.03 -56.23
N PRO A 103 5.67 8.52 -57.45
CA PRO A 103 5.87 7.74 -58.67
C PRO A 103 7.35 7.46 -58.93
N PHE A 104 7.57 6.17 -59.13
CA PHE A 104 8.72 5.45 -59.66
C PHE A 104 9.50 6.21 -60.75
N LEU A 105 10.80 6.39 -60.56
CA LEU A 105 11.79 6.64 -61.62
C LEU A 105 12.74 5.44 -61.65
N GLU A 106 12.75 4.73 -62.77
CA GLU A 106 13.53 3.53 -63.08
C GLU A 106 15.05 3.79 -63.17
N GLU A 107 15.81 2.86 -62.56
CA GLU A 107 17.10 2.22 -62.99
C GLU A 107 18.32 3.03 -63.47
N PRO A 108 19.58 2.52 -63.38
CA PRO A 108 19.97 1.10 -63.42
C PRO A 108 20.97 0.58 -62.35
N THR A 109 20.85 -0.73 -62.16
CA THR A 109 21.77 -1.74 -61.58
C THR A 109 23.12 -1.83 -62.34
N PRO A 110 24.05 -2.79 -62.07
CA PRO A 110 24.79 -3.22 -60.87
C PRO A 110 26.34 -3.22 -61.09
N LEU A 111 27.16 -3.18 -60.03
CA LEU A 111 28.52 -3.77 -60.05
C LEU A 111 28.91 -4.31 -58.66
N GLU A 112 28.96 -5.64 -58.54
CA GLU A 112 29.89 -6.36 -57.63
C GLU A 112 31.34 -6.24 -58.16
N PRO A 113 32.38 -6.78 -57.49
CA PRO A 113 32.71 -6.82 -56.06
C PRO A 113 34.16 -6.31 -55.83
N SER A 114 34.60 -6.12 -54.58
CA SER A 114 36.06 -6.03 -54.32
C SER A 114 36.44 -6.53 -52.92
N LEU A 115 37.17 -7.66 -52.94
CA LEU A 115 38.07 -8.10 -51.87
C LEU A 115 39.13 -7.02 -51.60
N SER A 116 39.40 -6.74 -50.33
CA SER A 116 40.66 -6.26 -49.72
C SER A 116 40.39 -6.07 -48.23
N GLU A 117 41.26 -6.27 -47.25
CA GLU A 117 42.57 -6.87 -47.13
C GLU A 117 42.82 -6.89 -45.60
N ALA A 118 43.64 -7.84 -45.15
CA ALA A 118 43.98 -8.09 -43.76
C ALA A 118 44.57 -6.87 -43.01
N VAL A 119 44.26 -6.72 -41.72
CA VAL A 119 45.20 -6.12 -40.75
C VAL A 119 45.16 -6.88 -39.41
N VAL A 120 46.36 -7.23 -38.97
CA VAL A 120 46.81 -8.04 -37.84
C VAL A 120 46.67 -7.28 -36.50
N PRO A 121 46.53 -7.99 -35.35
CA PRO A 121 46.36 -7.37 -34.02
C PRO A 121 47.71 -6.94 -33.38
N PRO A 122 47.71 -5.95 -32.46
CA PRO A 122 48.77 -5.79 -31.46
C PRO A 122 48.27 -6.30 -30.09
N ALA A 123 48.90 -7.33 -29.53
CA ALA A 123 50.12 -7.28 -28.72
C ALA A 123 49.79 -7.17 -27.22
N ALA A 124 49.99 -8.31 -26.56
CA ALA A 124 49.87 -8.52 -25.13
C ALA A 124 50.84 -7.64 -24.33
N VAL A 125 50.33 -7.00 -23.27
CA VAL A 125 51.12 -6.37 -22.22
C VAL A 125 51.14 -7.33 -21.02
N PRO A 126 52.30 -7.86 -20.60
CA PRO A 126 52.40 -8.59 -19.34
C PRO A 126 52.50 -7.61 -18.17
N ILE A 127 51.55 -7.70 -17.24
CA ILE A 127 51.57 -6.99 -15.95
C ILE A 127 52.41 -7.82 -14.96
N PRO A 128 53.43 -7.26 -14.30
CA PRO A 128 54.23 -7.96 -13.31
C PRO A 128 53.46 -8.21 -12.01
N THR A 129 53.52 -9.47 -11.57
CA THR A 129 53.06 -9.99 -10.29
C THR A 129 53.96 -9.53 -9.14
N GLU A 130 53.39 -8.86 -8.14
CA GLU A 130 54.03 -8.63 -6.84
C GLU A 130 53.19 -9.33 -5.75
N PRO A 131 53.73 -10.29 -5.00
CA PRO A 131 53.02 -10.91 -3.89
C PRO A 131 53.20 -10.10 -2.61
N GLU A 132 52.17 -9.37 -2.20
CA GLU A 132 52.08 -8.81 -0.84
C GLU A 132 51.97 -9.95 0.19
N ILE A 133 53.02 -10.04 1.00
CA ILE A 133 53.13 -10.89 2.17
C ILE A 133 52.24 -10.29 3.27
N PHE A 134 51.07 -10.89 3.48
CA PHE A 134 50.26 -10.61 4.67
C PHE A 134 50.90 -11.27 5.90
N PRO A 135 51.20 -10.53 6.99
CA PRO A 135 51.56 -11.15 8.26
C PRO A 135 50.34 -11.85 8.88
N PRO A 136 50.54 -12.94 9.64
CA PRO A 136 49.46 -13.71 10.25
C PRO A 136 48.73 -12.91 11.34
N PRO A 137 47.42 -13.12 11.54
CA PRO A 137 46.67 -12.46 12.60
C PRO A 137 47.10 -12.94 13.99
N GLU A 138 47.33 -12.00 14.90
CA GLU A 138 47.54 -12.26 16.33
C GLU A 138 46.36 -13.01 16.94
N PRO A 139 46.60 -13.95 17.88
CA PRO A 139 45.53 -14.62 18.60
C PRO A 139 44.83 -13.62 19.54
N LEU A 140 43.52 -13.42 19.32
CA LEU A 140 42.64 -12.73 20.25
C LEU A 140 42.71 -13.39 21.62
N VAL A 141 43.19 -12.62 22.59
CA VAL A 141 43.15 -12.92 24.02
C VAL A 141 41.68 -13.07 24.43
N LEU A 142 41.31 -14.27 24.87
CA LEU A 142 40.06 -14.53 25.57
C LEU A 142 40.07 -13.77 26.91
N GLU A 143 39.28 -12.71 27.01
CA GLU A 143 38.88 -12.16 28.30
C GLU A 143 37.79 -13.05 28.94
N PRO A 144 37.86 -13.30 30.26
CA PRO A 144 37.03 -14.28 30.95
C PRO A 144 35.59 -13.79 31.16
N GLU A 145 34.68 -14.76 31.06
CA GLU A 145 33.25 -14.67 31.38
C GLU A 145 33.02 -14.04 32.76
N ALA A 146 32.31 -12.91 32.78
CA ALA A 146 31.72 -12.37 34.01
C ALA A 146 30.39 -13.09 34.28
N GLU A 147 30.28 -13.61 35.50
CA GLU A 147 29.16 -14.38 36.04
C GLU A 147 27.82 -13.63 35.96
N PRO A 148 26.69 -14.36 35.78
CA PRO A 148 25.36 -13.77 35.81
C PRO A 148 24.94 -13.50 37.26
N ASP A 149 24.86 -12.22 37.61
CA ASP A 149 24.32 -11.78 38.89
C ASP A 149 22.82 -12.12 38.98
N SER A 150 22.46 -12.69 40.12
CA SER A 150 21.21 -13.37 40.39
C SER A 150 20.30 -12.45 41.19
N HIS A 151 19.34 -11.83 40.51
CA HIS A 151 18.26 -11.10 41.18
C HIS A 151 16.90 -11.61 40.73
N GLU A 152 16.36 -12.52 41.55
CA GLU A 152 14.93 -12.83 41.61
C GLU A 152 14.14 -11.69 42.29
N PRO A 153 12.82 -11.59 42.00
CA PRO A 153 12.02 -10.38 42.19
C PRO A 153 11.23 -10.38 43.51
N PRO A 154 10.74 -9.21 43.99
CA PRO A 154 9.66 -9.21 44.96
C PRO A 154 8.30 -9.30 44.24
N LEU A 155 7.57 -10.35 44.61
CA LEU A 155 6.14 -10.56 44.42
C LEU A 155 5.34 -9.38 44.99
N ILE A 156 4.46 -8.78 44.18
CA ILE A 156 3.33 -7.99 44.69
C ILE A 156 2.06 -8.54 44.04
N ALA A 157 1.21 -9.09 44.92
CA ALA A 157 -0.10 -9.64 44.62
C ALA A 157 -1.16 -8.54 44.41
N PRO A 158 -2.27 -8.85 43.69
CA PRO A 158 -3.30 -7.89 43.31
C PRO A 158 -4.31 -7.67 44.45
N SER A 159 -4.62 -6.41 44.74
CA SER A 159 -5.75 -6.04 45.60
C SER A 159 -6.95 -5.66 44.72
N GLY A 160 -8.06 -6.36 44.94
CA GLY A 160 -9.32 -6.23 44.21
C GLY A 160 -10.16 -4.98 44.55
N PRO A 161 -11.43 -4.97 44.12
CA PRO A 161 -12.22 -3.78 43.83
C PRO A 161 -12.94 -3.23 45.07
N LYS A 162 -13.17 -1.91 45.09
CA LYS A 162 -14.16 -1.29 45.98
C LYS A 162 -15.36 -0.79 45.16
N GLU A 163 -16.46 -1.52 45.30
CA GLU A 163 -17.82 -1.01 45.17
C GLU A 163 -18.12 0.01 46.29
N THR A 164 -18.91 1.03 45.95
CA THR A 164 -19.77 1.89 46.81
C THR A 164 -20.38 2.89 45.81
N LEU A 165 -21.58 2.71 45.26
CA LEU A 165 -22.92 2.71 45.85
C LEU A 165 -23.24 4.01 46.61
N GLY A 166 -24.16 4.83 46.07
CA GLY A 166 -24.98 5.74 46.86
C GLY A 166 -25.37 7.09 46.22
N MET A 167 -26.68 7.25 46.01
CA MET A 167 -27.49 8.50 45.95
C MET A 167 -27.34 9.36 44.68
N GLU A 168 -28.31 9.47 43.76
CA GLU A 168 -29.78 9.67 43.86
C GLU A 168 -30.15 10.96 44.61
N ILE A 169 -30.79 11.91 43.91
CA ILE A 169 -31.99 12.69 44.31
C ILE A 169 -32.24 13.90 43.37
N ASP A 170 -33.43 13.86 42.76
CA ASP A 170 -34.40 14.92 42.44
C ASP A 170 -34.12 16.05 41.39
N THR A 171 -34.73 15.85 40.22
CA THR A 171 -35.59 16.81 39.47
C THR A 171 -36.76 17.32 40.38
N PRO A 172 -37.52 18.43 40.09
CA PRO A 172 -38.13 18.73 38.77
C PRO A 172 -38.53 20.23 38.49
N ILE A 173 -39.33 20.39 37.41
CA ILE A 173 -40.27 21.48 37.03
C ILE A 173 -39.65 22.80 36.49
N LEU A 174 -40.07 23.44 35.38
CA LEU A 174 -41.40 23.55 34.75
C LEU A 174 -41.32 23.97 33.25
N PRO A 175 -42.36 23.69 32.45
CA PRO A 175 -42.47 24.01 31.02
C PRO A 175 -43.15 25.37 30.76
N THR A 176 -42.88 25.99 29.61
CA THR A 176 -43.71 27.05 28.99
C THR A 176 -43.49 26.96 27.49
N SER A 177 -44.36 26.24 26.77
CA SER A 177 -45.61 26.65 26.09
C SER A 177 -45.37 27.25 24.68
N PRO A 178 -46.24 26.92 23.70
CA PRO A 178 -45.95 26.98 22.27
C PRO A 178 -46.57 28.22 21.62
N GLU A 179 -45.94 28.79 20.60
CA GLU A 179 -46.69 29.71 19.74
C GLU A 179 -46.13 29.85 18.30
N ILE A 180 -47.05 29.61 17.37
CA ILE A 180 -47.15 30.12 15.98
C ILE A 180 -46.33 29.41 14.88
N GLN A 181 -47.05 28.51 14.22
CA GLN A 181 -46.96 28.25 12.78
C GLN A 181 -47.31 29.53 11.99
N VAL A 182 -46.45 29.91 11.04
CA VAL A 182 -46.91 30.56 9.80
C VAL A 182 -46.13 29.96 8.64
N SER A 183 -46.79 29.08 7.88
CA SER A 183 -46.45 28.86 6.47
C SER A 183 -47.02 29.99 5.63
N PRO A 184 -46.31 30.39 4.57
CA PRO A 184 -46.95 30.33 3.26
C PRO A 184 -46.06 29.64 2.21
N THR A 185 -46.64 28.58 1.62
CA THR A 185 -46.84 28.27 0.19
C THR A 185 -45.77 28.69 -0.84
N PRO A 186 -45.46 27.81 -1.83
CA PRO A 186 -44.14 27.69 -2.44
C PRO A 186 -43.93 28.65 -3.61
N ALA A 187 -42.72 29.21 -3.70
CA ALA A 187 -42.20 29.78 -4.93
C ALA A 187 -41.37 28.69 -5.64
N LEU A 188 -41.96 28.16 -6.70
CA LEU A 188 -41.30 27.35 -7.72
C LEU A 188 -40.37 28.27 -8.50
N GLU A 189 -39.08 28.30 -8.16
CA GLU A 189 -38.07 28.95 -9.00
C GLU A 189 -36.72 28.24 -8.85
N THR A 190 -36.27 27.67 -9.97
CA THR A 190 -34.87 27.44 -10.33
C THR A 190 -34.16 26.25 -9.68
N LEU A 191 -34.49 25.05 -10.16
CA LEU A 191 -33.55 23.92 -10.21
C LEU A 191 -32.44 24.24 -11.22
N VAL A 192 -31.48 25.06 -10.83
CA VAL A 192 -30.10 24.91 -11.31
C VAL A 192 -29.37 24.28 -10.14
N GLY A 193 -29.30 22.95 -10.17
CA GLY A 193 -28.39 22.23 -9.32
C GLY A 193 -26.99 22.62 -9.72
N GLU A 194 -26.46 23.66 -9.09
CA GLU A 194 -25.02 23.78 -8.90
C GLU A 194 -24.65 22.53 -8.11
N ASP A 195 -24.17 21.50 -8.82
CA ASP A 195 -23.30 20.48 -8.25
C ASP A 195 -22.14 21.25 -7.62
N GLU A 196 -22.34 21.67 -6.37
CA GLU A 196 -21.29 22.01 -5.44
C GLU A 196 -20.54 20.68 -5.25
N VAL A 197 -19.68 20.38 -6.22
CA VAL A 197 -18.65 19.37 -6.12
C VAL A 197 -17.91 19.76 -4.86
N SER A 198 -18.27 19.10 -3.76
CA SER A 198 -17.67 19.24 -2.45
C SER A 198 -16.21 18.87 -2.61
N ALA A 199 -15.42 19.85 -3.05
CA ALA A 199 -14.00 19.74 -3.25
C ALA A 199 -13.45 19.29 -1.91
N GLU A 200 -12.73 18.16 -1.91
CA GLU A 200 -12.09 17.68 -0.70
C GLU A 200 -11.33 18.85 -0.07
N PRO A 201 -11.40 19.01 1.26
CA PRO A 201 -10.64 20.05 1.91
C PRO A 201 -9.17 19.82 1.58
N LEU A 202 -8.64 20.70 0.73
CA LEU A 202 -7.25 20.73 0.32
C LEU A 202 -6.38 20.54 1.56
N PHE A 203 -5.45 19.58 1.50
CA PHE A 203 -4.55 19.30 2.62
C PHE A 203 -3.87 20.61 3.06
N THR A 204 -4.12 21.03 4.30
CA THR A 204 -3.55 22.23 4.88
C THR A 204 -2.60 21.82 6.01
N LEU A 205 -1.31 22.06 5.78
CA LEU A 205 -0.29 21.84 6.79
C LEU A 205 -0.53 22.79 7.97
N ARG A 206 -0.55 22.24 9.19
CA ARG A 206 -0.73 23.06 10.40
C ARG A 206 0.61 23.56 10.91
N GLU A 207 0.57 24.62 11.70
CA GLU A 207 1.78 25.25 12.28
C GLU A 207 2.65 24.27 13.10
N ASN A 208 2.01 23.33 13.81
CA ASN A 208 2.70 22.32 14.64
C ASN A 208 2.95 20.99 13.91
N ASP A 209 2.61 20.90 12.62
CA ASP A 209 2.86 19.69 11.86
C ASP A 209 4.34 19.62 11.43
N PRO A 210 4.94 18.42 11.40
CA PRO A 210 6.32 18.27 10.99
C PRO A 210 6.54 18.65 9.51
N PRO A 211 7.65 19.27 9.12
CA PRO A 211 7.86 19.69 7.73
C PRO A 211 7.76 18.52 6.74
N ILE A 212 7.18 18.78 5.57
CA ILE A 212 7.04 17.79 4.50
C ILE A 212 8.43 17.50 3.91
N GLY A 213 8.74 16.23 3.66
CA GLY A 213 9.99 15.81 3.01
C GLY A 213 11.18 15.62 3.94
N GLN A 214 11.10 16.07 5.20
CA GLN A 214 12.15 15.81 6.20
C GLN A 214 11.84 14.55 6.99
N ARG A 215 12.87 13.70 7.16
CA ARG A 215 12.81 12.47 7.96
C ARG A 215 14.09 12.31 8.77
N PHE A 216 13.91 11.92 10.02
CA PHE A 216 14.96 11.72 11.00
C PHE A 216 15.09 10.22 11.26
N ARG A 217 16.24 9.66 10.89
CA ARG A 217 16.52 8.23 11.05
C ARG A 217 17.04 7.97 12.45
N VAL A 218 16.33 7.15 13.19
CA VAL A 218 16.71 6.66 14.52
C VAL A 218 17.04 5.18 14.40
N VAL A 219 18.24 4.80 14.83
CA VAL A 219 18.67 3.39 14.82
C VAL A 219 18.62 2.88 16.26
N ILE A 220 17.80 1.88 16.51
CA ILE A 220 17.66 1.29 17.84
C ILE A 220 18.34 -0.08 17.85
N THR A 221 19.22 -0.26 18.82
CA THR A 221 19.86 -1.55 19.11
C THR A 221 19.02 -2.32 20.13
N GLY A 222 18.52 -3.50 19.75
CA GLY A 222 17.77 -4.37 20.64
C GLY A 222 16.48 -4.93 20.05
N THR A 223 15.85 -5.84 20.80
CA THR A 223 14.65 -6.58 20.37
C THR A 223 13.33 -5.93 20.79
N LYS A 224 13.39 -4.87 21.61
CA LYS A 224 12.22 -4.15 22.13
C LYS A 224 12.42 -2.64 22.04
N VAL A 225 11.48 -1.95 21.40
CA VAL A 225 11.44 -0.50 21.32
C VAL A 225 10.43 0.05 22.30
N LYS A 226 10.85 0.97 23.17
CA LYS A 226 9.96 1.71 24.06
C LYS A 226 9.76 3.11 23.48
N PHE A 227 8.53 3.41 23.06
CA PHE A 227 8.18 4.75 22.59
C PHE A 227 7.88 5.68 23.78
N PRO A 228 8.36 6.94 23.77
CA PRO A 228 7.91 7.96 24.72
C PRO A 228 6.39 8.08 24.68
N SER A 229 5.70 8.03 25.82
CA SER A 229 4.23 7.91 25.87
C SER A 229 3.51 9.17 26.37
N ASP A 230 4.28 10.15 26.83
CA ASP A 230 3.84 11.42 27.39
C ASP A 230 3.52 12.47 26.33
N ILE A 231 4.00 12.28 25.09
CA ILE A 231 3.99 13.27 24.03
C ILE A 231 3.46 12.71 22.71
N CYS A 232 2.78 13.53 21.91
CA CYS A 232 2.31 13.14 20.59
C CYS A 232 3.49 12.88 19.63
N ALA A 233 3.54 11.69 19.03
CA ALA A 233 4.55 11.31 18.06
C ALA A 233 4.54 12.14 16.78
N HIS A 234 3.39 12.74 16.42
CA HIS A 234 3.24 13.54 15.20
C HIS A 234 3.64 15.00 15.40
N CYS A 235 3.03 15.70 16.36
CA CYS A 235 3.15 17.16 16.51
C CYS A 235 3.75 17.61 17.85
N SER A 236 4.27 16.68 18.67
CA SER A 236 4.84 16.99 19.99
C SER A 236 3.88 17.60 21.02
N ASN A 237 2.59 17.73 20.70
CA ASN A 237 1.61 18.27 21.65
C ASN A 237 1.23 17.26 22.74
N THR A 238 0.89 17.80 23.90
CA THR A 238 0.32 17.08 25.03
C THR A 238 -1.09 17.64 25.34
N PRO A 239 -1.98 16.87 25.98
CA PRO A 239 -1.83 15.48 26.40
C PRO A 239 -2.07 14.47 25.26
N VAL A 240 -1.43 13.30 25.36
CA VAL A 240 -1.72 12.13 24.52
C VAL A 240 -3.10 11.57 24.90
N ARG A 241 -3.96 11.33 23.90
CA ARG A 241 -5.33 10.80 24.12
C ARG A 241 -5.66 9.55 23.29
N GLY A 242 -4.81 9.19 22.33
CA GLY A 242 -5.05 8.04 21.46
C GLY A 242 -3.76 7.32 21.10
N ARG A 243 -3.91 6.12 20.53
CA ARG A 243 -2.80 5.33 20.01
C ARG A 243 -3.10 4.90 18.59
N LEU A 244 -2.14 5.09 17.69
CA LEU A 244 -2.22 4.62 16.31
C LEU A 244 -1.41 3.33 16.17
N ALA A 245 -2.07 2.24 15.79
CA ALA A 245 -1.41 0.99 15.48
C ALA A 245 -0.79 1.08 14.07
N LEU A 246 0.53 0.94 14.00
CA LEU A 246 1.30 0.84 12.76
C LEU A 246 1.93 -0.53 12.67
N THR A 247 1.79 -1.20 11.53
CA THR A 247 2.46 -2.47 11.27
C THR A 247 3.81 -2.21 10.61
N GLY A 248 4.85 -2.88 11.08
CA GLY A 248 6.18 -2.86 10.50
C GLY A 248 6.93 -4.15 10.79
N SER A 249 8.09 -4.33 10.18
CA SER A 249 8.85 -5.58 10.33
C SER A 249 10.07 -5.39 11.22
N LEU A 250 10.23 -6.26 12.22
CA LEU A 250 11.39 -6.31 13.10
C LEU A 250 12.24 -7.55 12.80
N PRO A 251 13.57 -7.49 12.96
CA PRO A 251 14.41 -8.68 12.89
C PRO A 251 14.03 -9.66 14.02
N LYS A 252 13.84 -10.93 13.67
CA LYS A 252 13.53 -12.02 14.61
C LYS A 252 14.79 -12.82 14.88
N GLY A 253 15.43 -12.56 16.03
CA GLY A 253 16.64 -13.27 16.47
C GLY A 253 17.92 -12.77 15.80
N ARG A 254 18.98 -13.59 15.83
CA ARG A 254 20.31 -13.25 15.28
C ARG A 254 20.47 -13.59 13.78
N GLY A 255 19.46 -14.19 13.16
CA GLY A 255 19.52 -14.63 11.75
C GLY A 255 19.27 -13.48 10.78
N ILE A 256 20.21 -13.26 9.86
CA ILE A 256 20.04 -12.32 8.74
C ILE A 256 18.87 -12.81 7.87
N GLY A 257 17.89 -11.93 7.60
CA GLY A 257 16.77 -12.19 6.70
C GLY A 257 15.47 -12.70 7.34
N GLN A 258 15.46 -13.08 8.62
CA GLN A 258 14.21 -13.43 9.30
C GLN A 258 13.58 -12.18 9.93
N ARG A 259 12.55 -11.62 9.30
CA ARG A 259 11.77 -10.50 9.85
C ARG A 259 10.37 -10.95 10.24
N GLN A 260 9.89 -10.49 11.39
CA GLN A 260 8.53 -10.74 11.88
C GLN A 260 7.71 -9.45 11.78
N SER A 261 6.48 -9.56 11.28
CA SER A 261 5.51 -8.47 11.36
C SER A 261 5.20 -8.15 12.82
N SER A 262 5.31 -6.89 13.18
CA SER A 262 5.11 -6.35 14.52
C SER A 262 4.23 -5.12 14.45
N THR A 263 3.39 -4.94 15.47
CA THR A 263 2.51 -3.78 15.58
C THR A 263 3.08 -2.82 16.61
N PHE A 264 3.34 -1.59 16.19
CA PHE A 264 3.78 -0.48 17.02
C PHE A 264 2.59 0.41 17.37
N ASN A 265 2.48 0.84 18.62
CA ASN A 265 1.42 1.73 19.06
C ASN A 265 2.00 3.14 19.26
N LEU A 266 1.72 4.04 18.33
CA LEU A 266 2.18 5.43 18.39
C LEU A 266 1.26 6.28 19.24
N PRO A 267 1.77 6.98 20.26
CA PRO A 267 0.98 7.93 21.03
C PRO A 267 0.65 9.16 20.19
N LEU A 268 -0.63 9.53 20.14
CA LEU A 268 -1.11 10.73 19.45
C LEU A 268 -1.94 11.61 20.39
N CYS A 269 -1.86 12.93 20.22
CA CYS A 269 -2.83 13.84 20.81
C CYS A 269 -4.22 13.61 20.19
N ALA A 270 -5.28 14.11 20.84
CA ALA A 270 -6.66 13.91 20.41
C ALA A 270 -6.90 14.31 18.94
N GLU A 271 -6.29 15.42 18.53
CA GLU A 271 -6.47 15.99 17.20
C GLU A 271 -5.74 15.17 16.12
N CYS A 272 -4.48 14.79 16.35
CA CYS A 272 -3.75 13.93 15.40
C CYS A 272 -4.39 12.53 15.32
N HIS A 273 -4.92 12.01 16.42
CA HIS A 273 -5.67 10.76 16.41
C HIS A 273 -6.95 10.87 15.58
N LYS A 274 -7.70 11.97 15.69
CA LYS A 274 -8.90 12.24 14.88
C LYS A 274 -8.55 12.32 13.39
N ARG A 275 -7.48 13.04 13.02
CA ARG A 275 -6.96 13.14 11.65
C ARG A 275 -6.53 11.77 11.11
N ALA A 276 -5.77 11.00 11.88
CA ALA A 276 -5.34 9.66 11.49
C ALA A 276 -6.51 8.67 11.28
N ALA A 277 -7.66 8.92 11.93
CA ALA A 277 -8.87 8.13 11.80
C ALA A 277 -9.80 8.64 10.67
N GLN A 278 -9.48 9.77 10.03
CA GLN A 278 -10.32 10.35 8.98
C GLN A 278 -10.28 9.49 7.71
N ARG A 279 -11.46 9.09 7.27
CA ARG A 279 -11.69 8.34 6.03
C ARG A 279 -11.75 9.31 4.84
N SER A 280 -11.31 8.86 3.68
CA SER A 280 -11.50 9.58 2.41
C SER A 280 -13.00 9.70 2.10
N GLU A 281 -13.38 10.72 1.32
CA GLU A 281 -14.76 10.85 0.87
C GLU A 281 -15.17 9.66 -0.02
N GLU A 282 -14.22 9.10 -0.79
CA GLU A 282 -14.41 7.87 -1.55
C GLU A 282 -14.78 6.67 -0.65
N GLU A 283 -14.08 6.46 0.47
CA GLU A 283 -14.40 5.38 1.41
C GLU A 283 -15.77 5.60 2.06
N LYS A 284 -16.11 6.86 2.41
CA LYS A 284 -17.43 7.19 2.97
C LYS A 284 -18.55 6.92 1.96
N GLY A 285 -18.37 7.35 0.71
CA GLY A 285 -19.29 7.13 -0.39
C GLY A 285 -19.48 5.64 -0.67
N ALA A 286 -18.40 4.87 -0.75
CA ALA A 286 -18.45 3.42 -0.94
C ALA A 286 -19.19 2.70 0.20
N ARG A 287 -18.95 3.08 1.46
CA ARG A 287 -19.69 2.52 2.61
C ARG A 287 -21.17 2.86 2.54
N LEU A 288 -21.52 4.09 2.20
CA LEU A 288 -22.91 4.51 2.02
C LEU A 288 -23.57 3.68 0.91
N GLN A 289 -22.90 3.54 -0.24
CA GLN A 289 -23.38 2.74 -1.36
C GLN A 289 -23.59 1.28 -0.95
N VAL A 290 -22.69 0.69 -0.16
CA VAL A 290 -22.87 -0.67 0.36
C VAL A 290 -24.11 -0.80 1.23
N HIS A 291 -24.37 0.16 2.12
CA HIS A 291 -25.59 0.16 2.93
C HIS A 291 -26.85 0.30 2.07
N LEU A 292 -26.82 1.16 1.04
CA LEU A 292 -27.94 1.34 0.10
C LEU A 292 -28.21 0.07 -0.70
N VAL A 293 -27.18 -0.56 -1.26
CA VAL A 293 -27.31 -1.84 -1.99
C VAL A 293 -27.85 -2.93 -1.08
N SER A 294 -27.36 -3.01 0.16
CA SER A 294 -27.83 -3.99 1.14
C SER A 294 -29.29 -3.77 1.53
N ALA A 295 -29.71 -2.51 1.69
CA ALA A 295 -31.10 -2.16 1.95
C ALA A 295 -32.01 -2.53 0.77
N LEU A 296 -31.55 -2.32 -0.46
CA LEU A 296 -32.28 -2.70 -1.68
C LEU A 296 -32.45 -4.23 -1.76
N VAL A 297 -31.39 -5.01 -1.48
CA VAL A 297 -31.48 -6.48 -1.46
C VAL A 297 -32.47 -6.96 -0.40
N ALA A 298 -32.44 -6.38 0.80
CA ALA A 298 -33.42 -6.69 1.85
C ALA A 298 -34.87 -6.39 1.41
N LEU A 299 -35.09 -5.24 0.75
CA LEU A 299 -36.41 -4.87 0.22
C LEU A 299 -36.88 -5.86 -0.85
N VAL A 300 -36.01 -6.24 -1.78
CA VAL A 300 -36.34 -7.23 -2.83
C VAL A 300 -36.73 -8.57 -2.21
N LEU A 301 -36.00 -9.04 -1.19
CA LEU A 301 -36.34 -10.28 -0.48
C LEU A 301 -37.71 -10.21 0.21
N LEU A 302 -38.06 -9.06 0.80
CA LEU A 302 -39.38 -8.84 1.39
C LEU A 302 -40.48 -8.89 0.32
N VAL A 303 -40.29 -8.22 -0.83
CA VAL A 303 -41.26 -8.23 -1.93
C VAL A 303 -41.44 -9.64 -2.50
N VAL A 304 -40.34 -10.40 -2.66
CA VAL A 304 -40.40 -11.80 -3.11
C VAL A 304 -41.16 -12.67 -2.10
N ALA A 305 -40.92 -12.51 -0.80
CA ALA A 305 -41.64 -13.24 0.24
C ALA A 305 -43.15 -12.98 0.20
N LEU A 306 -43.56 -11.71 0.05
CA LEU A 306 -44.97 -11.34 -0.11
C LEU A 306 -45.57 -11.93 -1.40
N ALA A 307 -44.84 -11.89 -2.51
CA ALA A 307 -45.29 -12.45 -3.79
C ALA A 307 -45.48 -13.98 -3.74
N LEU A 308 -44.75 -14.67 -2.87
CA LEU A 308 -44.90 -16.10 -2.61
C LEU A 308 -46.06 -16.42 -1.64
N GLY A 309 -46.81 -15.40 -1.20
CA GLY A 309 -47.99 -15.57 -0.35
C GLY A 309 -47.70 -15.62 1.14
N ILE A 310 -46.50 -15.22 1.58
CA ILE A 310 -46.19 -15.07 3.01
C ILE A 310 -46.89 -13.79 3.49
N ASN A 311 -48.11 -13.93 4.00
CA ASN A 311 -48.92 -12.81 4.49
C ASN A 311 -48.67 -12.60 6.00
N PRO A 312 -47.90 -11.58 6.39
CA PRO A 312 -47.56 -11.35 7.80
C PRO A 312 -48.79 -11.03 8.66
N VAL A 313 -49.84 -10.50 8.04
CA VAL A 313 -51.07 -10.10 8.72
C VAL A 313 -51.92 -11.32 9.09
N GLU A 314 -51.96 -12.33 8.23
CA GLU A 314 -52.76 -13.55 8.45
C GLU A 314 -52.05 -14.52 9.40
N GLU A 315 -50.72 -14.59 9.31
CA GLU A 315 -49.88 -15.47 10.15
C GLU A 315 -49.59 -14.88 11.55
N GLY A 316 -50.01 -13.64 11.81
CA GLY A 316 -49.82 -12.95 13.08
C GLY A 316 -48.34 -12.79 13.45
N LEU A 317 -47.98 -13.13 14.69
CA LEU A 317 -46.62 -12.92 15.20
C LEU A 317 -45.55 -13.71 14.44
N MET A 318 -45.89 -14.90 13.92
CA MET A 318 -44.95 -15.73 13.16
C MET A 318 -44.58 -15.08 11.82
N GLY A 319 -45.56 -14.54 11.08
CA GLY A 319 -45.30 -13.85 9.83
C GLY A 319 -44.45 -12.59 10.02
N VAL A 320 -44.70 -11.84 11.10
CA VAL A 320 -43.85 -10.69 11.47
C VAL A 320 -42.41 -11.12 11.75
N MET A 321 -42.20 -12.20 12.50
CA MET A 321 -40.85 -12.73 12.78
C MET A 321 -40.12 -13.15 11.50
N ILE A 322 -40.82 -13.79 10.56
CA ILE A 322 -40.26 -14.18 9.26
C ILE A 322 -39.78 -12.95 8.49
N LEU A 323 -40.59 -11.87 8.43
CA LEU A 323 -40.18 -10.63 7.77
C LEU A 323 -38.97 -9.97 8.44
N VAL A 324 -38.91 -9.96 9.78
CA VAL A 324 -37.75 -9.41 10.51
C VAL A 324 -36.49 -10.20 10.19
N ILE A 325 -36.58 -11.54 10.17
CA ILE A 325 -35.44 -12.39 9.82
C ILE A 325 -35.00 -12.14 8.38
N LEU A 326 -35.94 -12.06 7.43
CA LEU A 326 -35.63 -11.79 6.03
C LEU A 326 -34.98 -10.41 5.85
N ALA A 327 -35.47 -9.38 6.53
CA ALA A 327 -34.87 -8.05 6.48
C ALA A 327 -33.46 -8.05 7.11
N ALA A 328 -33.29 -8.69 8.27
CA ALA A 328 -32.00 -8.76 8.96
C ALA A 328 -30.97 -9.53 8.14
N VAL A 329 -31.30 -10.72 7.65
CA VAL A 329 -30.40 -11.54 6.82
C VAL A 329 -30.15 -10.86 5.48
N GLY A 330 -31.20 -10.34 4.84
CA GLY A 330 -31.13 -9.67 3.56
C GLY A 330 -30.28 -8.40 3.57
N TYR A 331 -30.19 -7.72 4.72
CA TYR A 331 -29.34 -6.55 4.89
C TYR A 331 -27.93 -6.91 5.36
N THR A 332 -27.82 -7.70 6.43
CA THR A 332 -26.52 -7.93 7.10
C THR A 332 -25.55 -8.76 6.26
N ALA A 333 -26.03 -9.76 5.53
CA ALA A 333 -25.17 -10.63 4.74
C ALA A 333 -24.51 -9.89 3.56
N PRO A 334 -25.27 -9.14 2.71
CA PRO A 334 -24.65 -8.31 1.68
C PRO A 334 -23.76 -7.21 2.26
N ALA A 335 -24.18 -6.56 3.34
CA ALA A 335 -23.39 -5.50 3.96
C ALA A 335 -22.03 -6.02 4.44
N MET A 336 -22.00 -7.14 5.15
CA MET A 336 -20.74 -7.76 5.59
C MET A 336 -19.86 -8.17 4.41
N LEU A 337 -20.44 -8.83 3.40
CA LEU A 337 -19.70 -9.29 2.23
C LEU A 337 -19.07 -8.12 1.47
N LEU A 338 -19.84 -7.06 1.22
CA LEU A 338 -19.37 -5.90 0.49
C LEU A 338 -18.39 -5.05 1.32
N LEU A 339 -18.65 -4.83 2.62
CA LEU A 339 -17.72 -4.13 3.50
C LEU A 339 -16.38 -4.87 3.64
N SER A 340 -16.38 -6.20 3.61
CA SER A 340 -15.13 -6.99 3.63
C SER A 340 -14.27 -6.80 2.37
N ARG A 341 -14.89 -6.42 1.24
CA ARG A 341 -14.22 -6.15 -0.04
C ARG A 341 -13.73 -4.70 -0.20
N ILE A 342 -14.20 -3.77 0.64
CA ILE A 342 -13.77 -2.36 0.67
C ILE A 342 -12.31 -2.20 1.19
N GLY A 343 -11.58 -3.29 1.41
CA GLY A 343 -10.22 -3.31 1.97
C GLY A 343 -9.15 -2.37 1.36
N PRO A 344 -9.20 -1.93 0.08
CA PRO A 344 -8.13 -1.11 -0.49
C PRO A 344 -8.50 0.35 -0.81
N TYR A 345 -9.48 0.97 -0.16
CA TYR A 345 -9.68 2.42 -0.37
C TYR A 345 -8.50 3.22 0.17
N PRO A 346 -8.03 4.24 -0.56
CA PRO A 346 -7.00 5.14 -0.07
C PRO A 346 -7.51 5.86 1.17
N VAL A 347 -6.65 5.99 2.18
CA VAL A 347 -6.89 6.87 3.32
C VAL A 347 -6.90 8.32 2.86
N SER A 348 -7.62 9.20 3.56
CA SER A 348 -7.55 10.64 3.29
C SER A 348 -6.11 11.14 3.33
N GLU A 349 -5.77 12.16 2.53
CA GLU A 349 -4.40 12.71 2.49
C GLU A 349 -3.90 13.14 3.88
N ASP A 350 -4.79 13.72 4.68
CA ASP A 350 -4.48 14.14 6.05
C ASP A 350 -4.20 12.94 6.97
N ALA A 351 -5.01 11.88 6.87
CA ALA A 351 -4.77 10.63 7.58
C ALA A 351 -3.47 9.96 7.12
N ALA A 352 -3.20 9.94 5.81
CA ALA A 352 -1.97 9.40 5.24
C ALA A 352 -0.74 10.14 5.77
N TYR A 353 -0.84 11.47 5.81
CA TYR A 353 0.21 12.34 6.31
C TYR A 353 0.52 12.04 7.79
N VAL A 354 -0.48 11.98 8.67
CA VAL A 354 -0.29 11.61 10.09
C VAL A 354 0.17 10.16 10.24
N ARG A 355 -0.36 9.20 9.48
CA ARG A 355 0.06 7.79 9.54
C ARG A 355 1.51 7.59 9.08
N SER A 356 1.98 8.44 8.17
CA SER A 356 3.36 8.42 7.68
C SER A 356 4.39 9.05 8.63
N THR A 357 3.97 9.43 9.86
CA THR A 357 4.84 9.96 10.92
C THR A 357 5.99 9.04 11.24
N LEU A 358 5.72 7.73 11.28
CA LEU A 358 6.73 6.69 11.44
C LEU A 358 6.72 5.82 10.20
N LEU A 359 7.88 5.66 9.58
CA LEU A 359 8.14 4.58 8.62
C LEU A 359 9.13 3.59 9.22
N VAL A 360 8.84 2.32 9.01
CA VAL A 360 9.72 1.20 9.36
C VAL A 360 10.22 0.63 8.04
N PRO A 361 11.47 0.93 7.62
CA PRO A 361 12.01 0.44 6.37
C PRO A 361 12.00 -1.10 6.36
N SER A 362 11.47 -1.68 5.28
CA SER A 362 11.45 -3.14 5.09
C SER A 362 12.83 -3.69 4.71
N GLU A 363 13.71 -2.86 4.14
CA GLU A 363 14.93 -3.28 3.43
C GLU A 363 16.24 -3.04 4.20
N VAL A 364 16.23 -3.02 5.53
CA VAL A 364 17.49 -2.95 6.28
C VAL A 364 18.09 -4.35 6.37
N GLN A 365 19.23 -4.58 5.68
CA GLN A 365 19.97 -5.85 5.70
C GLN A 365 20.79 -6.06 6.99
N SER A 366 20.88 -5.05 7.87
CA SER A 366 21.59 -5.16 9.14
C SER A 366 20.69 -5.66 10.28
N LEU A 367 21.31 -6.13 11.38
CA LEU A 367 20.63 -6.48 12.63
C LEU A 367 20.00 -5.25 13.33
N GLU A 368 20.17 -4.07 12.77
CA GLU A 368 19.69 -2.82 13.32
C GLU A 368 18.27 -2.52 12.84
N THR A 369 17.43 -2.09 13.78
CA THR A 369 16.10 -1.58 13.41
C THR A 369 16.19 -0.07 13.25
N ALA A 370 16.13 0.39 12.00
CA ALA A 370 15.99 1.80 11.71
C ALA A 370 14.51 2.20 11.72
N PHE A 371 14.22 3.36 12.29
CA PHE A 371 12.93 4.02 12.25
C PHE A 371 13.12 5.39 11.60
N GLU A 372 12.23 5.76 10.70
CA GLU A 372 12.23 7.09 10.10
C GLU A 372 11.05 7.90 10.62
N TRP A 373 11.36 8.91 11.42
CA TRP A 373 10.40 9.81 12.03
C TRP A 373 10.27 11.10 11.24
N ARG A 374 9.06 11.64 11.12
CA ARG A 374 8.87 13.00 10.59
C ARG A 374 9.14 14.09 11.63
N ASN A 375 8.80 13.83 12.89
CA ASN A 375 8.93 14.80 13.97
C ASN A 375 10.33 14.71 14.58
N GLN A 376 11.13 15.77 14.39
CA GLN A 376 12.48 15.88 14.93
C GLN A 376 12.51 15.76 16.45
N ALA A 377 11.70 16.58 17.14
CA ALA A 377 11.67 16.64 18.60
C ALA A 377 11.27 15.31 19.25
N TYR A 378 10.48 14.49 18.53
CA TYR A 378 10.16 13.14 18.97
C TYR A 378 11.30 12.15 18.69
N ALA A 379 11.97 12.28 17.55
CA ALA A 379 13.11 11.45 17.15
C ALA A 379 14.31 11.63 18.11
N GLU A 380 14.58 12.85 18.56
CA GLU A 380 15.68 13.20 19.48
C GLU A 380 15.53 12.59 20.90
N ARG A 381 14.39 11.96 21.21
CA ARG A 381 14.16 11.29 22.50
C ARG A 381 14.61 9.83 22.54
N PHE A 382 15.06 9.28 21.41
CA PHE A 382 15.66 7.94 21.32
C PHE A 382 17.17 8.06 21.34
#